data_AF-A0A971ESR6-F1
#
_entry.id   AF-A0A971ESR6-F1
#
_cell.length_a   1.000
_cell.length_b   1.000
_cell.length_c   1.000
_cell.angle_alpha   90.00
_cell.angle_beta   90.00
_cell.angle_gamma   90.00
#
_symmetry.space_group_name_H-M   'P 1'
#
loop_
_entity.id
_entity.type
_entity.pdbx_description
1 polymer ?
#
loop_
_entity_poly.entity_id
_entity_poly.type
_entity_poly.pdbx_seq_one_letter_code
_entity_poly.pdbx_strand_id
1 'polypeptide(L)'
;MKRIFCFILILVFVTSTAFYSYAQDTNYTIKELKEDPSVLQVIREKIFPNMQRYCDGLMGSHFDAVYLHSNEGLFLYLYELIYEDSDKWLTDDIIMHDGDKEVIFHDTAKERTLRIQRLLNDGYVTSDEVSQFPITKEMVANILYRIYSKYIPFKKSVDYTDTENEAVEWAAEIGLPYFNHRSGYSIYPEENINVAEYSTIMTYVYLFLPKAQKDEYNPVNDLFSSSVNENIQKIREEIKKPRLGYWKRDVMQKPELKDLVSKYQKYKKESDLKEIYKKLREIYNLFNYQDDIGYVRYMFTLYK
;
A
#
# COMPACT_ATOMS: atom_id res chain seq x y z
N MET A 1 32.91 0.26 -49.37
CA MET A 1 32.13 -0.73 -48.58
C MET A 1 32.54 -0.73 -47.09
N LYS A 2 32.49 0.42 -46.41
CA LYS A 2 32.83 0.54 -44.97
C LYS A 2 31.71 1.16 -44.12
N ARG A 3 30.53 1.40 -44.71
CA ARG A 3 29.37 2.02 -44.01
C ARG A 3 28.19 1.07 -43.76
N ILE A 4 28.20 -0.15 -44.33
CA ILE A 4 27.15 -1.16 -44.10
C ILE A 4 27.48 -2.08 -42.90
N PHE A 5 28.76 -2.19 -42.53
CA PHE A 5 29.19 -3.05 -41.43
C PHE A 5 28.96 -2.44 -40.02
N CYS A 6 28.74 -1.13 -39.92
CA CYS A 6 28.46 -0.46 -38.64
C CYS A 6 26.97 -0.52 -38.23
N PHE A 7 26.04 -0.79 -39.16
CA PHE A 7 24.61 -0.80 -38.85
C PHE A 7 24.10 -2.16 -38.36
N ILE A 8 24.76 -3.26 -38.72
CA ILE A 8 24.36 -4.61 -38.28
C ILE A 8 24.91 -4.94 -36.87
N LEU A 9 26.02 -4.32 -36.45
CA LEU A 9 26.57 -4.52 -35.10
C LEU A 9 25.84 -3.71 -34.01
N ILE A 10 25.17 -2.61 -34.38
CA ILE A 10 24.37 -1.79 -33.45
C ILE A 10 22.95 -2.36 -33.31
N LEU A 11 22.43 -3.06 -34.33
CA LEU A 11 21.11 -3.71 -34.25
C LEU A 11 21.13 -5.04 -33.47
N VAL A 12 22.27 -5.72 -33.37
CA VAL A 12 22.38 -7.00 -32.63
C VAL A 12 22.69 -6.80 -31.14
N PHE A 13 23.10 -5.59 -30.73
CA PHE A 13 23.40 -5.29 -29.31
C PHE A 13 22.34 -4.45 -28.58
N VAL A 14 21.28 -3.98 -29.27
CA VAL A 14 20.27 -3.09 -28.67
C VAL A 14 18.87 -3.71 -28.57
N THR A 15 18.60 -4.90 -29.12
CA THR A 15 17.23 -5.46 -29.11
C THR A 15 17.09 -6.92 -28.67
N SER A 16 18.07 -7.54 -28.00
CA SER A 16 17.91 -8.94 -27.56
C SER A 16 18.26 -9.24 -26.10
N THR A 17 18.69 -8.27 -25.29
CA THR A 17 19.01 -8.53 -23.87
C THR A 17 18.50 -7.52 -22.85
N ALA A 18 17.78 -6.46 -23.27
CA ALA A 18 17.27 -5.45 -22.33
C ALA A 18 15.75 -5.51 -22.04
N PHE A 19 14.99 -6.39 -22.72
CA PHE A 19 13.53 -6.47 -22.56
C PHE A 19 12.98 -7.89 -22.29
N TYR A 20 13.85 -8.85 -21.99
CA TYR A 20 13.44 -10.23 -21.67
C TYR A 20 14.21 -10.75 -20.44
N SER A 21 14.04 -10.08 -19.28
CA SER A 21 14.41 -10.68 -17.99
C SER A 21 13.59 -10.18 -16.79
N TYR A 22 12.53 -9.40 -16.96
CA TYR A 22 11.64 -9.00 -15.84
C TYR A 22 10.70 -10.13 -15.35
N ALA A 23 11.07 -11.37 -15.61
CA ALA A 23 10.48 -12.56 -15.02
C ALA A 23 11.42 -13.25 -14.01
N GLN A 24 12.54 -12.62 -13.64
CA GLN A 24 13.52 -13.21 -12.73
C GLN A 24 13.31 -12.76 -11.28
N ASP A 25 13.03 -13.76 -10.43
CA ASP A 25 13.14 -13.76 -8.98
C ASP A 25 12.12 -12.93 -8.19
N THR A 26 10.87 -13.37 -8.14
CA THR A 26 9.82 -12.78 -7.28
C THR A 26 9.97 -13.17 -5.79
N ASN A 27 11.17 -13.48 -5.33
CA ASN A 27 11.42 -13.89 -3.95
C ASN A 27 11.63 -12.66 -3.06
N TYR A 28 10.53 -11.98 -2.73
CA TYR A 28 10.53 -10.90 -1.76
C TYR A 28 10.38 -11.44 -0.33
N THR A 29 11.18 -10.92 0.59
CA THR A 29 11.00 -11.14 2.03
C THR A 29 9.77 -10.37 2.55
N ILE A 30 9.24 -10.78 3.70
CA ILE A 30 8.17 -10.04 4.41
C ILE A 30 8.56 -8.57 4.61
N LYS A 31 9.83 -8.31 4.89
CA LYS A 31 10.38 -6.98 5.08
C LYS A 31 10.28 -6.15 3.80
N GLU A 32 10.79 -6.66 2.69
CA GLU A 32 10.75 -5.95 1.40
C GLU A 32 9.32 -5.66 0.94
N LEU A 33 8.41 -6.64 1.06
CA LEU A 33 7.00 -6.48 0.71
C LEU A 33 6.28 -5.40 1.51
N LYS A 34 6.69 -5.20 2.76
CA LYS A 34 6.07 -4.22 3.67
C LYS A 34 6.63 -2.81 3.47
N GLU A 35 7.88 -2.69 3.02
CA GLU A 35 8.66 -1.46 3.21
C GLU A 35 9.16 -0.81 1.93
N ASP A 36 9.24 -1.55 0.83
CA ASP A 36 9.85 -1.06 -0.40
C ASP A 36 8.77 -0.64 -1.40
N PRO A 37 8.56 0.67 -1.61
CA PRO A 37 7.62 1.15 -2.62
C PRO A 37 7.92 0.62 -4.02
N SER A 38 9.18 0.32 -4.34
CA SER A 38 9.54 -0.26 -5.64
C SER A 38 9.06 -1.71 -5.76
N VAL A 39 9.12 -2.50 -4.68
CA VAL A 39 8.57 -3.87 -4.64
C VAL A 39 7.05 -3.82 -4.75
N LEU A 40 6.40 -2.92 -3.99
CA LEU A 40 4.96 -2.71 -4.12
C LEU A 40 4.57 -2.24 -5.53
N GLN A 41 5.40 -1.43 -6.18
CA GLN A 41 5.21 -1.01 -7.57
C GLN A 41 5.35 -2.17 -8.58
N VAL A 42 6.31 -3.07 -8.41
CA VAL A 42 6.42 -4.27 -9.27
C VAL A 42 5.22 -5.21 -9.06
N ILE A 43 4.75 -5.33 -7.83
CA ILE A 43 3.53 -6.10 -7.51
C ILE A 43 2.29 -5.43 -8.08
N ARG A 44 2.22 -4.09 -7.97
CA ARG A 44 1.20 -3.26 -8.60
C ARG A 44 1.12 -3.56 -10.08
N GLU A 45 2.23 -3.63 -10.79
CA GLU A 45 2.26 -3.98 -12.22
C GLU A 45 1.77 -5.40 -12.55
N LYS A 46 1.50 -6.26 -11.56
CA LYS A 46 0.85 -7.56 -11.75
C LYS A 46 -0.63 -7.55 -11.37
N ILE A 47 -1.01 -6.74 -10.39
CA ILE A 47 -2.40 -6.57 -9.94
C ILE A 47 -3.15 -5.65 -10.90
N PHE A 48 -2.51 -4.53 -11.25
CA PHE A 48 -3.13 -3.46 -11.98
C PHE A 48 -3.33 -3.71 -13.45
N PRO A 49 -2.62 -4.56 -14.22
CA PRO A 49 -3.08 -4.86 -15.57
C PRO A 49 -4.52 -5.43 -15.60
N ASN A 50 -4.95 -6.09 -14.52
CA ASN A 50 -6.34 -6.53 -14.38
C ASN A 50 -7.25 -5.40 -13.88
N MET A 51 -6.88 -4.64 -12.84
CA MET A 51 -7.69 -3.49 -12.37
C MET A 51 -7.76 -2.35 -13.39
N GLN A 52 -6.66 -2.08 -14.06
CA GLN A 52 -6.50 -1.19 -15.20
C GLN A 52 -7.32 -1.71 -16.37
N ARG A 53 -7.45 -3.01 -16.67
CA ARG A 53 -8.48 -3.50 -17.62
C ARG A 53 -9.92 -3.19 -17.22
N TYR A 54 -10.24 -3.17 -15.92
CA TYR A 54 -11.59 -2.82 -15.42
C TYR A 54 -11.84 -1.31 -15.45
N CYS A 55 -10.80 -0.51 -15.22
CA CYS A 55 -10.81 0.93 -15.43
C CYS A 55 -10.85 1.28 -16.93
N ASP A 56 -9.96 0.68 -17.75
CA ASP A 56 -9.80 0.75 -19.21
C ASP A 56 -10.96 0.10 -19.99
N GLY A 57 -11.92 -0.53 -19.31
CA GLY A 57 -13.22 -0.90 -19.89
C GLY A 57 -13.96 0.30 -20.52
N LEU A 58 -13.48 1.51 -20.26
CA LEU A 58 -13.67 2.71 -21.09
C LEU A 58 -12.96 2.56 -22.46
N MET A 59 -13.46 1.67 -23.31
CA MET A 59 -12.89 1.40 -24.64
C MET A 59 -12.65 2.70 -25.41
N GLY A 60 -11.40 2.92 -25.84
CA GLY A 60 -11.07 3.92 -26.87
C GLY A 60 -10.64 5.31 -26.41
N SER A 61 -10.61 5.59 -25.11
CA SER A 61 -9.97 6.83 -24.62
C SER A 61 -8.70 6.49 -23.84
N HIS A 62 -7.59 7.15 -24.20
CA HIS A 62 -6.33 7.06 -23.48
C HIS A 62 -6.53 7.36 -21.99
N PHE A 63 -6.65 6.31 -21.18
CA PHE A 63 -6.60 6.36 -19.72
C PHE A 63 -5.31 7.06 -19.23
N ASP A 64 -4.26 6.95 -20.04
CA ASP A 64 -2.88 7.25 -19.69
C ASP A 64 -2.52 8.75 -19.58
N ALA A 65 -3.30 9.67 -20.14
CA ALA A 65 -2.81 11.05 -20.31
C ALA A 65 -3.48 12.12 -19.42
N VAL A 66 -4.68 11.87 -18.87
CA VAL A 66 -5.46 12.89 -18.12
C VAL A 66 -5.72 12.51 -16.66
N TYR A 67 -5.75 11.21 -16.33
CA TYR A 67 -6.17 10.72 -15.01
C TYR A 67 -5.05 10.28 -14.07
N LEU A 68 -3.85 10.03 -14.61
CA LEU A 68 -2.68 9.69 -13.79
C LEU A 68 -2.19 10.86 -12.92
N HIS A 69 -2.94 11.98 -12.85
CA HIS A 69 -2.55 13.23 -12.20
C HIS A 69 -3.71 13.96 -11.48
N SER A 70 -4.89 13.35 -11.30
CA SER A 70 -6.08 14.02 -10.72
C SER A 70 -6.66 13.29 -9.50
N ASN A 71 -7.39 14.04 -8.66
CA ASN A 71 -8.08 13.49 -7.48
C ASN A 71 -9.09 12.38 -7.85
N GLU A 72 -9.70 12.48 -9.03
CA GLU A 72 -10.61 11.46 -9.56
C GLU A 72 -9.93 10.09 -9.63
N GLY A 73 -8.63 10.05 -9.92
CA GLY A 73 -7.85 8.81 -9.93
C GLY A 73 -7.91 8.07 -8.59
N LEU A 74 -7.71 8.76 -7.46
CA LEU A 74 -7.82 8.15 -6.13
C LEU A 74 -9.20 7.52 -5.91
N PHE A 75 -10.27 8.23 -6.26
CA PHE A 75 -11.64 7.74 -6.03
C PHE A 75 -12.00 6.56 -6.92
N LEU A 76 -11.55 6.54 -8.17
CA LEU A 76 -11.78 5.39 -9.05
C LEU A 76 -11.02 4.15 -8.56
N TYR A 77 -9.80 4.32 -8.04
CA TYR A 77 -9.08 3.22 -7.38
C TYR A 77 -9.85 2.69 -6.17
N LEU A 78 -10.37 3.58 -5.33
CA LEU A 78 -11.19 3.19 -4.17
C LEU A 78 -12.47 2.46 -4.61
N TYR A 79 -13.12 2.94 -5.68
CA TYR A 79 -14.30 2.29 -6.24
C TYR A 79 -14.01 0.85 -6.62
N GLU A 80 -12.97 0.62 -7.44
CA GLU A 80 -12.59 -0.73 -7.87
C GLU A 80 -12.28 -1.64 -6.69
N LEU A 81 -11.55 -1.11 -5.72
CA LEU A 81 -11.14 -1.86 -4.54
C LEU A 81 -12.33 -2.29 -3.68
N ILE A 82 -13.39 -1.47 -3.62
CA ILE A 82 -14.57 -1.74 -2.81
C ILE A 82 -15.58 -2.64 -3.55
N TYR A 83 -15.85 -2.36 -4.82
CA TYR A 83 -16.98 -2.96 -5.53
C TYR A 83 -16.59 -4.06 -6.52
N GLU A 84 -15.41 -3.97 -7.16
CA GLU A 84 -14.95 -4.87 -8.22
C GLU A 84 -16.04 -5.15 -9.30
N ASP A 85 -16.88 -4.15 -9.61
CA ASP A 85 -18.07 -4.30 -10.47
C ASP A 85 -18.22 -3.20 -11.54
N SER A 86 -17.10 -2.64 -11.99
CA SER A 86 -17.08 -1.53 -12.93
C SER A 86 -17.69 -1.84 -14.30
N ASP A 87 -17.78 -3.12 -14.66
CA ASP A 87 -18.46 -3.62 -15.84
C ASP A 87 -19.98 -3.31 -15.82
N LYS A 88 -20.60 -3.18 -14.64
CA LYS A 88 -22.02 -2.85 -14.50
C LYS A 88 -22.36 -1.40 -14.85
N TRP A 89 -21.36 -0.54 -14.95
CA TRP A 89 -21.54 0.90 -15.16
C TRP A 89 -21.14 1.34 -16.57
N LEU A 90 -20.83 0.38 -17.45
CA LEU A 90 -20.58 0.65 -18.85
C LEU A 90 -21.85 1.25 -19.47
N THR A 91 -21.72 2.48 -19.95
CA THR A 91 -22.79 3.17 -20.67
C THR A 91 -22.94 2.60 -22.07
N ASP A 92 -24.18 2.60 -22.59
CA ASP A 92 -24.45 2.22 -23.97
C ASP A 92 -23.62 3.08 -24.94
N ASP A 93 -23.19 2.45 -26.02
CA ASP A 93 -22.47 3.08 -27.13
C ASP A 93 -23.22 4.31 -27.64
N ILE A 94 -22.59 5.47 -27.57
CA ILE A 94 -23.04 6.69 -28.23
C ILE A 94 -22.56 6.62 -29.67
N ILE A 95 -23.47 6.28 -30.57
CA ILE A 95 -23.19 6.24 -32.01
C ILE A 95 -23.28 7.66 -32.57
N MET A 96 -22.18 8.18 -33.09
CA MET A 96 -22.11 9.43 -33.84
C MET A 96 -21.69 9.16 -35.28
N HIS A 97 -22.10 10.03 -36.21
CA HIS A 97 -21.71 9.91 -37.62
C HIS A 97 -20.81 11.08 -38.03
N ASP A 98 -19.65 10.77 -38.62
CA ASP A 98 -18.77 11.72 -39.30
C ASP A 98 -18.75 11.39 -40.81
N GLY A 99 -19.66 12.03 -41.55
CA GLY A 99 -19.97 11.65 -42.93
C GLY A 99 -20.56 10.24 -43.01
N ASP A 100 -19.97 9.38 -43.83
CA ASP A 100 -20.39 7.96 -43.99
C ASP A 100 -19.80 7.03 -42.93
N LYS A 101 -19.00 7.55 -41.99
CA LYS A 101 -18.36 6.75 -40.94
C LYS A 101 -19.16 6.82 -39.65
N GLU A 102 -19.47 5.65 -39.13
CA GLU A 102 -19.93 5.48 -37.75
C GLU A 102 -18.73 5.59 -36.80
N VAL A 103 -18.86 6.44 -35.79
CA VAL A 103 -17.90 6.61 -34.70
C VAL A 103 -18.63 6.31 -33.41
N ILE A 104 -18.20 5.25 -32.73
CA ILE A 104 -18.73 4.83 -31.45
C ILE A 104 -17.97 5.56 -30.34
N PHE A 105 -18.70 6.26 -29.47
CA PHE A 105 -18.19 6.93 -28.30
C PHE A 105 -18.78 6.30 -27.04
N HIS A 106 -18.00 6.22 -25.96
CA HIS A 106 -18.49 5.88 -24.62
C HIS A 106 -18.46 7.14 -23.74
N ASP A 107 -19.51 7.39 -22.94
CA ASP A 107 -19.55 8.55 -22.03
C ASP A 107 -18.79 8.27 -20.73
N THR A 108 -17.46 8.25 -20.86
CA THR A 108 -16.56 7.95 -19.77
C THR A 108 -16.71 8.92 -18.59
N ALA A 109 -17.13 10.17 -18.85
CA ALA A 109 -17.32 11.19 -17.83
C ALA A 109 -18.54 10.93 -16.94
N LYS A 110 -19.64 10.52 -17.56
CA LYS A 110 -20.82 10.09 -16.83
C LYS A 110 -20.53 8.84 -15.98
N GLU A 111 -19.78 7.87 -16.52
CA GLU A 111 -19.41 6.68 -15.75
C GLU A 111 -18.58 7.01 -14.51
N ARG A 112 -17.52 7.83 -14.65
CA ARG A 112 -16.71 8.28 -13.51
C ARG A 112 -17.57 8.99 -12.46
N THR A 113 -18.45 9.88 -12.92
CA THR A 113 -19.37 10.61 -12.03
C THR A 113 -20.28 9.65 -11.27
N LEU A 114 -20.87 8.65 -11.93
CA LEU A 114 -21.73 7.66 -11.28
C LEU A 114 -20.97 6.82 -10.25
N ARG A 115 -19.74 6.41 -10.56
CA ARG A 115 -18.86 5.66 -9.64
C ARG A 115 -18.52 6.48 -8.39
N ILE A 116 -18.10 7.74 -8.57
CA ILE A 116 -17.81 8.66 -7.44
C ILE A 116 -19.10 8.96 -6.65
N GLN A 117 -20.23 9.15 -7.33
CA GLN A 117 -21.51 9.37 -6.67
C GLN A 117 -21.93 8.18 -5.81
N ARG A 118 -21.63 6.94 -6.24
CA ARG A 118 -21.87 5.75 -5.42
C ARG A 118 -21.03 5.76 -4.15
N LEU A 119 -19.74 6.12 -4.24
CA LEU A 119 -18.88 6.26 -3.05
C LEU A 119 -19.41 7.31 -2.07
N LEU A 120 -19.94 8.43 -2.58
CA LEU A 120 -20.60 9.47 -1.78
C LEU A 120 -21.88 8.95 -1.12
N ASN A 121 -22.75 8.28 -1.90
CA ASN A 121 -24.03 7.75 -1.43
C ASN A 121 -23.87 6.68 -0.34
N ASP A 122 -22.86 5.83 -0.49
CA ASP A 122 -22.55 4.77 0.47
C ASP A 122 -21.73 5.29 1.67
N GLY A 123 -21.36 6.57 1.66
CA GLY A 123 -20.67 7.24 2.77
C GLY A 123 -19.19 6.89 2.91
N TYR A 124 -18.56 6.33 1.87
CA TYR A 124 -17.13 6.03 1.88
C TYR A 124 -16.27 7.27 1.72
N VAL A 125 -16.75 8.28 0.99
CA VAL A 125 -16.10 9.59 0.82
C VAL A 125 -17.11 10.71 1.06
N THR A 126 -16.63 11.92 1.33
CA THR A 126 -17.44 13.13 1.52
C THR A 126 -17.32 14.06 0.31
N SER A 127 -18.27 14.99 0.15
CA SER A 127 -18.21 16.00 -0.92
C SER A 127 -16.95 16.86 -0.83
N ASP A 128 -16.55 17.21 0.39
CA ASP A 128 -15.40 18.07 0.65
C ASP A 128 -14.12 17.35 0.23
N GLU A 129 -13.96 16.08 0.60
CA GLU A 129 -12.86 15.22 0.15
C GLU A 129 -12.80 15.12 -1.39
N VAL A 130 -13.94 14.95 -2.06
CA VAL A 130 -13.97 14.88 -3.54
C VAL A 130 -13.51 16.18 -4.20
N SER A 131 -13.84 17.32 -3.59
CA SER A 131 -13.46 18.65 -4.08
C SER A 131 -12.05 19.11 -3.63
N GLN A 132 -11.46 18.44 -2.65
CA GLN A 132 -10.22 18.87 -2.01
C GLN A 132 -9.01 18.64 -2.93
N PHE A 133 -8.33 19.72 -3.32
CA PHE A 133 -7.04 19.66 -4.01
C PHE A 133 -6.01 20.54 -3.30
N PRO A 134 -4.80 20.05 -3.03
CA PRO A 134 -4.25 18.72 -3.34
C PRO A 134 -4.76 17.59 -2.40
N ILE A 135 -4.56 16.32 -2.81
CA ILE A 135 -4.74 15.16 -1.93
C ILE A 135 -3.65 15.20 -0.85
N THR A 136 -4.03 15.06 0.41
CA THR A 136 -3.10 15.00 1.55
C THR A 136 -3.06 13.62 2.21
N LYS A 137 -2.04 13.34 3.02
CA LYS A 137 -1.98 12.16 3.88
C LYS A 137 -3.20 12.05 4.79
N GLU A 138 -3.61 13.17 5.38
CA GLU A 138 -4.77 13.22 6.25
C GLU A 138 -6.06 12.79 5.53
N MET A 139 -6.30 13.31 4.32
CA MET A 139 -7.47 12.95 3.51
C MET A 139 -7.51 11.44 3.23
N VAL A 140 -6.40 10.87 2.76
CA VAL A 140 -6.30 9.43 2.45
C VAL A 140 -6.51 8.59 3.71
N ALA A 141 -5.90 8.99 4.83
CA ALA A 141 -6.06 8.30 6.10
C ALA A 141 -7.51 8.32 6.59
N ASN A 142 -8.19 9.47 6.55
CA ASN A 142 -9.59 9.60 6.96
C ASN A 142 -10.52 8.68 6.14
N ILE A 143 -10.35 8.66 4.82
CA ILE A 143 -11.14 7.79 3.93
C ILE A 143 -10.90 6.31 4.28
N LEU A 144 -9.63 5.88 4.35
CA LEU A 144 -9.29 4.49 4.63
C LEU A 144 -9.71 4.07 6.04
N TYR A 145 -9.55 4.94 7.04
CA TYR A 145 -9.98 4.67 8.40
C TYR A 145 -11.50 4.47 8.47
N ARG A 146 -12.29 5.29 7.77
CA ARG A 146 -13.75 5.13 7.67
C ARG A 146 -14.15 3.78 7.11
N ILE A 147 -13.39 3.27 6.14
CA ILE A 147 -13.65 1.97 5.50
C ILE A 147 -13.20 0.80 6.40
N TYR A 148 -12.00 0.89 6.98
CA TYR A 148 -11.26 -0.27 7.52
C TYR A 148 -11.10 -0.34 9.03
N SER A 149 -11.34 0.74 9.78
CA SER A 149 -11.15 0.77 11.24
C SER A 149 -11.93 -0.33 11.98
N LYS A 150 -13.12 -0.68 11.49
CA LYS A 150 -13.92 -1.80 12.04
C LYS A 150 -13.24 -3.17 11.91
N TYR A 151 -12.35 -3.35 10.94
CA TYR A 151 -11.67 -4.62 10.67
C TYR A 151 -10.27 -4.67 11.24
N ILE A 152 -9.57 -3.54 11.21
CA ILE A 152 -8.24 -3.37 11.80
C ILE A 152 -8.37 -2.25 12.83
N PRO A 153 -8.77 -2.57 14.08
CA PRO A 153 -8.95 -1.56 15.11
C PRO A 153 -7.65 -0.81 15.38
N PHE A 154 -7.79 0.49 15.65
CA PHE A 154 -6.70 1.32 16.13
C PHE A 154 -6.34 0.92 17.56
N LYS A 155 -5.06 0.66 17.81
CA LYS A 155 -4.58 0.15 19.11
C LYS A 155 -3.91 1.23 19.94
N LYS A 156 -3.73 2.44 19.38
CA LYS A 156 -3.07 3.58 20.02
C LYS A 156 -1.73 3.19 20.64
N SER A 157 -0.96 2.44 19.86
CA SER A 157 0.28 1.83 20.35
C SER A 157 1.49 2.77 20.27
N VAL A 158 1.38 3.83 19.47
CA VAL A 158 2.42 4.82 19.23
C VAL A 158 1.84 6.22 19.52
N ASP A 159 2.59 7.04 20.25
CA ASP A 159 2.24 8.43 20.51
C ASP A 159 2.92 9.30 19.44
N TYR A 160 2.16 9.72 18.42
CA TYR A 160 2.64 10.62 17.38
C TYR A 160 2.68 12.07 17.89
N THR A 161 3.56 12.88 17.33
CA THR A 161 3.98 14.19 17.89
C THR A 161 3.39 15.39 17.16
N ASP A 162 2.84 15.16 15.97
CA ASP A 162 2.42 16.19 15.03
C ASP A 162 0.95 16.05 14.59
N THR A 163 0.21 15.13 15.20
CA THR A 163 -1.23 14.96 14.92
C THR A 163 -1.96 14.40 16.13
N GLU A 164 -3.24 14.78 16.25
CA GLU A 164 -4.21 14.15 17.15
C GLU A 164 -5.31 13.42 16.35
N ASN A 165 -5.17 13.37 15.01
CA ASN A 165 -6.14 12.71 14.15
C ASN A 165 -5.94 11.20 14.22
N GLU A 166 -6.93 10.52 14.83
CA GLU A 166 -6.93 9.07 15.01
C GLU A 166 -6.74 8.29 13.70
N ALA A 167 -7.32 8.76 12.58
CA ALA A 167 -7.18 8.10 11.30
C ALA A 167 -5.72 8.13 10.79
N VAL A 168 -5.02 9.24 11.04
CA VAL A 168 -3.62 9.42 10.65
C VAL A 168 -2.71 8.56 11.51
N GLU A 169 -2.92 8.55 12.83
CA GLU A 169 -2.20 7.66 13.75
C GLU A 169 -2.43 6.18 13.40
N TRP A 170 -3.68 5.81 13.06
CA TRP A 170 -4.02 4.47 12.61
C TRP A 170 -3.30 4.08 11.32
N ALA A 171 -3.25 4.96 10.32
CA ALA A 171 -2.58 4.70 9.05
C ALA A 171 -1.09 4.41 9.26
N ALA A 172 -0.43 5.18 10.12
CA ALA A 172 0.95 4.94 10.50
C ALA A 172 1.10 3.64 11.32
N GLU A 173 0.17 3.35 12.25
CA GLU A 173 0.15 2.12 13.05
C GLU A 173 0.05 0.86 12.19
N ILE A 174 -0.83 0.82 11.19
CA ILE A 174 -0.93 -0.35 10.31
C ILE A 174 0.29 -0.47 9.39
N GLY A 175 1.00 0.64 9.15
CA GLY A 175 2.18 0.66 8.30
C GLY A 175 1.92 1.06 6.88
N LEU A 176 0.94 1.94 6.66
CA LEU A 176 0.63 2.44 5.34
C LEU A 176 1.88 3.11 4.71
N PRO A 177 2.20 2.82 3.44
CA PRO A 177 3.34 3.45 2.77
C PRO A 177 3.26 4.98 2.87
N TYR A 178 4.39 5.64 3.09
CA TYR A 178 4.53 7.10 3.27
C TYR A 178 3.98 7.69 4.58
N PHE A 179 3.39 6.88 5.47
CA PHE A 179 2.94 7.32 6.81
C PHE A 179 3.97 7.06 7.93
N ASN A 180 5.11 6.43 7.61
CA ASN A 180 6.16 6.12 8.58
C ASN A 180 7.49 6.79 8.20
N HIS A 181 7.92 7.78 8.99
CA HIS A 181 9.25 8.38 8.82
C HIS A 181 10.35 7.57 9.52
N ARG A 182 11.54 7.54 8.91
CA ARG A 182 12.69 6.72 9.33
C ARG A 182 13.25 7.02 10.73
N SER A 183 12.89 8.14 11.37
CA SER A 183 13.50 8.52 12.65
C SER A 183 12.63 9.39 13.58
N GLY A 184 11.31 9.40 13.44
CA GLY A 184 10.46 10.24 14.28
C GLY A 184 9.03 9.75 14.38
N TYR A 185 8.40 10.08 15.51
CA TYR A 185 6.97 9.94 15.75
C TYR A 185 6.18 11.05 15.03
N SER A 186 6.57 11.42 13.81
CA SER A 186 5.95 12.48 13.01
C SER A 186 5.53 11.91 11.66
N ILE A 187 4.31 12.24 11.22
CA ILE A 187 3.64 11.70 10.03
C ILE A 187 3.50 12.77 8.92
N TYR A 188 3.46 14.04 9.30
CA TYR A 188 3.20 15.22 8.46
C TYR A 188 1.86 15.11 7.70
N PRO A 189 0.71 15.15 8.41
CA PRO A 189 -0.61 14.90 7.83
C PRO A 189 -0.98 15.79 6.63
N GLU A 190 -0.46 17.00 6.61
CA GLU A 190 -0.67 18.03 5.58
C GLU A 190 0.15 17.81 4.30
N GLU A 191 1.10 16.87 4.29
CA GLU A 191 1.90 16.59 3.10
C GLU A 191 1.02 16.06 1.96
N ASN A 192 1.28 16.61 0.78
CA ASN A 192 0.59 16.21 -0.44
C ASN A 192 1.03 14.81 -0.87
N ILE A 193 0.07 13.99 -1.27
CA ILE A 193 0.30 12.69 -1.87
C ILE A 193 0.17 12.81 -3.39
N ASN A 194 1.22 12.43 -4.11
CA ASN A 194 1.20 12.34 -5.56
C ASN A 194 0.64 10.99 -6.03
N VAL A 195 0.52 10.83 -7.36
CA VAL A 195 -0.14 9.65 -7.94
C VAL A 195 0.63 8.36 -7.71
N ALA A 196 1.95 8.38 -7.80
CA ALA A 196 2.75 7.20 -7.52
C ALA A 196 2.57 6.77 -6.05
N GLU A 197 2.42 7.73 -5.15
CA GLU A 197 2.27 7.51 -3.72
C GLU A 197 0.89 6.93 -3.38
N TYR A 198 -0.22 7.57 -3.80
CA TYR A 198 -1.55 7.00 -3.51
C TYR A 198 -1.75 5.66 -4.20
N SER A 199 -1.18 5.46 -5.40
CA SER A 199 -1.27 4.18 -6.11
C SER A 199 -0.56 3.05 -5.33
N THR A 200 0.60 3.34 -4.75
CA THR A 200 1.31 2.40 -3.86
C THR A 200 0.51 2.14 -2.58
N ILE A 201 -0.11 3.17 -2.00
CA ILE A 201 -1.01 3.02 -0.85
C ILE A 201 -2.20 2.11 -1.19
N MET A 202 -2.87 2.34 -2.33
CA MET A 202 -3.99 1.50 -2.75
C MET A 202 -3.57 0.05 -3.03
N THR A 203 -2.37 -0.15 -3.57
CA THR A 203 -1.78 -1.50 -3.73
C THR A 203 -1.60 -2.19 -2.37
N TYR A 204 -1.08 -1.46 -1.38
CA TYR A 204 -0.94 -1.95 -0.02
C TYR A 204 -2.32 -2.32 0.58
N VAL A 205 -3.31 -1.44 0.44
CA VAL A 205 -4.68 -1.66 0.93
C VAL A 205 -5.27 -2.92 0.31
N TYR A 206 -5.18 -3.06 -1.02
CA TYR A 206 -5.67 -4.22 -1.74
C TYR A 206 -4.99 -5.51 -1.26
N LEU A 207 -3.68 -5.51 -1.08
CA LEU A 207 -2.97 -6.71 -0.66
C LEU A 207 -3.26 -7.10 0.79
N PHE A 208 -3.28 -6.12 1.70
CA PHE A 208 -3.11 -6.40 3.13
C PHE A 208 -4.30 -6.04 4.00
N LEU A 209 -5.30 -5.34 3.49
CA LEU A 209 -6.56 -5.10 4.20
C LEU A 209 -7.69 -6.00 3.67
N PRO A 210 -8.71 -6.31 4.51
CA PRO A 210 -9.89 -7.06 4.05
C PRO A 210 -10.67 -6.29 2.99
N LYS A 211 -11.49 -7.00 2.20
CA LYS A 211 -12.48 -6.41 1.30
C LYS A 211 -13.59 -5.77 2.10
N ALA A 212 -13.88 -4.51 1.81
CA ALA A 212 -14.86 -3.70 2.55
C ALA A 212 -16.29 -4.30 2.55
N GLN A 213 -16.65 -5.09 1.53
CA GLN A 213 -18.00 -5.65 1.39
C GLN A 213 -18.17 -7.08 1.95
N LYS A 214 -17.07 -7.82 2.12
CA LYS A 214 -17.12 -9.27 2.34
C LYS A 214 -16.38 -9.72 3.60
N ASP A 215 -15.70 -8.79 4.27
CA ASP A 215 -14.89 -9.04 5.46
C ASP A 215 -13.83 -10.15 5.24
N GLU A 216 -13.47 -10.40 3.97
CA GLU A 216 -12.53 -11.42 3.54
C GLU A 216 -11.32 -10.79 2.85
N TYR A 217 -10.18 -11.45 2.85
CA TYR A 217 -9.00 -10.92 2.16
C TYR A 217 -9.01 -11.25 0.65
N ASN A 218 -8.31 -10.41 -0.12
CA ASN A 218 -8.13 -10.61 -1.55
C ASN A 218 -7.51 -11.99 -1.89
N PRO A 219 -8.19 -12.82 -2.72
CA PRO A 219 -7.65 -14.09 -3.20
C PRO A 219 -6.69 -13.83 -4.35
N VAL A 220 -5.50 -13.29 -4.05
CA VAL A 220 -4.43 -13.07 -5.04
C VAL A 220 -3.54 -14.30 -5.25
N ASN A 221 -3.97 -15.46 -4.76
CA ASN A 221 -3.14 -16.65 -4.66
C ASN A 221 -2.65 -17.15 -6.04
N ASP A 222 -3.38 -16.84 -7.11
CA ASP A 222 -3.01 -17.24 -8.47
C ASP A 222 -2.14 -16.19 -9.21
N LEU A 223 -1.97 -14.99 -8.64
CA LEU A 223 -1.18 -13.90 -9.23
C LEU A 223 0.30 -13.96 -8.88
N PHE A 224 0.65 -14.66 -7.80
CA PHE A 224 2.01 -14.71 -7.26
C PHE A 224 2.45 -16.14 -6.95
N SER A 225 3.76 -16.33 -6.76
CA SER A 225 4.29 -17.60 -6.29
C SER A 225 3.82 -17.92 -4.87
N SER A 226 3.80 -19.20 -4.50
CA SER A 226 3.39 -19.63 -3.15
C SER A 226 4.15 -18.91 -2.03
N SER A 227 5.46 -18.65 -2.23
CA SER A 227 6.30 -17.91 -1.29
C SER A 227 5.80 -16.47 -1.05
N VAL A 228 5.41 -15.77 -2.12
CA VAL A 228 4.85 -14.41 -2.01
C VAL A 228 3.50 -14.44 -1.31
N ASN A 229 2.63 -15.41 -1.64
CA ASN A 229 1.33 -15.57 -0.98
C ASN A 229 1.47 -15.84 0.52
N GLU A 230 2.39 -16.72 0.92
CA GLU A 230 2.70 -16.95 2.33
C GLU A 230 3.17 -15.66 3.04
N ASN A 231 3.97 -14.85 2.38
CA ASN A 231 4.44 -13.59 2.96
C ASN A 231 3.32 -12.54 3.06
N ILE A 232 2.41 -12.48 2.08
CA ILE A 232 1.20 -11.64 2.15
C ILE A 232 0.36 -12.04 3.36
N GLN A 233 0.13 -13.34 3.58
CA GLN A 233 -0.63 -13.82 4.74
C GLN A 233 0.06 -13.48 6.06
N LYS A 234 1.39 -13.63 6.13
CA LYS A 234 2.15 -13.21 7.32
C LYS A 234 1.97 -11.71 7.58
N ILE A 235 2.05 -10.85 6.56
CA ILE A 235 1.85 -9.41 6.71
C ILE A 235 0.43 -9.08 7.20
N ARG A 236 -0.60 -9.75 6.66
CA ARG A 236 -1.99 -9.59 7.12
C ARG A 236 -2.15 -9.90 8.61
N GLU A 237 -1.45 -10.91 9.12
CA GLU A 237 -1.43 -11.20 10.56
C GLU A 237 -0.57 -10.21 11.36
N GLU A 238 0.55 -9.73 10.81
CA GLU A 238 1.39 -8.71 11.47
C GLU A 238 0.64 -7.39 11.68
N ILE A 239 -0.16 -6.92 10.71
CA ILE A 239 -0.92 -5.65 10.81
C ILE A 239 -1.93 -5.65 11.97
N LYS A 240 -2.38 -6.84 12.38
CA LYS A 240 -3.31 -7.00 13.51
C LYS A 240 -2.62 -6.81 14.87
N LYS A 241 -1.28 -6.88 14.94
CA LYS A 241 -0.53 -6.67 16.18
C LYS A 241 -0.35 -5.17 16.49
N PRO A 242 -0.23 -4.78 17.77
CA PRO A 242 0.17 -3.42 18.14
C PRO A 242 1.57 -3.10 17.64
N ARG A 243 1.87 -1.84 17.33
CA ARG A 243 3.26 -1.42 17.09
C ARG A 243 4.00 -1.29 18.42
N LEU A 244 5.31 -1.47 18.36
CA LEU A 244 6.18 -1.13 19.47
C LEU A 244 6.45 0.37 19.43
N GLY A 245 5.78 1.14 20.28
CA GLY A 245 5.88 2.59 20.31
C GLY A 245 6.85 3.09 21.38
N TYR A 246 6.58 2.75 22.64
CA TYR A 246 7.29 3.33 23.78
C TYR A 246 8.04 2.26 24.57
N TRP A 247 9.36 2.19 24.38
CA TRP A 247 10.23 1.12 24.89
C TRP A 247 10.06 0.85 26.40
N LYS A 248 9.95 1.91 27.20
CA LYS A 248 9.79 1.77 28.66
C LYS A 248 8.49 1.06 29.03
N ARG A 249 7.37 1.43 28.42
CA ARG A 249 6.05 0.79 28.65
C ARG A 249 5.98 -0.58 28.00
N ASP A 250 6.36 -0.67 26.73
CA ASP A 250 6.07 -1.81 25.87
C ASP A 250 7.09 -2.95 26.01
N VAL A 251 8.28 -2.67 26.52
CA VAL A 251 9.35 -3.66 26.72
C VAL A 251 9.76 -3.76 28.18
N MET A 252 10.20 -2.66 28.79
CA MET A 252 10.81 -2.69 30.13
C MET A 252 9.80 -3.04 31.23
N GLN A 253 8.58 -2.53 31.11
CA GLN A 253 7.51 -2.70 32.10
C GLN A 253 6.50 -3.78 31.72
N LYS A 254 6.60 -4.35 30.51
CA LYS A 254 5.67 -5.36 30.01
C LYS A 254 5.79 -6.64 30.84
N PRO A 255 4.71 -7.11 31.50
CA PRO A 255 4.77 -8.28 32.38
C PRO A 255 5.36 -9.52 31.72
N GLU A 256 5.01 -9.81 30.45
CA GLU A 256 5.50 -10.99 29.74
C GLU A 256 7.00 -10.95 29.39
N LEU A 257 7.62 -9.77 29.46
CA LEU A 257 9.03 -9.55 29.11
C LEU A 257 9.91 -9.25 30.31
N LYS A 258 9.34 -8.82 31.43
CA LYS A 258 10.04 -8.27 32.60
C LYS A 258 11.17 -9.17 33.12
N ASP A 259 10.91 -10.47 33.25
CA ASP A 259 11.90 -11.42 33.79
C ASP A 259 13.07 -11.62 32.80
N LEU A 260 12.76 -11.73 31.51
CA LEU A 260 13.76 -11.86 30.45
C LEU A 260 14.61 -10.59 30.32
N VAL A 261 13.98 -9.42 30.37
CA VAL A 261 14.64 -8.12 30.39
C VAL A 261 15.59 -8.02 31.59
N SER A 262 15.11 -8.34 32.80
CA SER A 262 15.90 -8.28 34.02
C SER A 262 17.12 -9.22 33.94
N LYS A 263 16.91 -10.44 33.43
CA LYS A 263 17.96 -11.43 33.22
C LYS A 263 19.00 -10.94 32.20
N TYR A 264 18.55 -10.40 31.06
CA TYR A 264 19.45 -9.83 30.06
C TYR A 264 20.21 -8.62 30.60
N GLN A 265 19.56 -7.71 31.33
CA GLN A 265 20.24 -6.55 31.91
C GLN A 265 21.31 -6.95 32.93
N LYS A 266 21.09 -8.02 33.71
CA LYS A 266 22.04 -8.53 34.70
C LYS A 266 23.22 -9.27 34.07
N TYR A 267 22.97 -10.14 33.09
CA TYR A 267 23.98 -11.07 32.59
C TYR A 267 24.50 -10.76 31.19
N LYS A 268 23.81 -9.88 30.45
CA LYS A 268 24.13 -9.46 29.07
C LYS A 268 24.35 -10.65 28.11
N LYS A 269 23.64 -11.76 28.33
CA LYS A 269 23.77 -12.96 27.49
C LYS A 269 23.05 -12.77 26.15
N GLU A 270 23.73 -13.12 25.07
CA GLU A 270 23.16 -13.05 23.72
C GLU A 270 21.95 -13.98 23.54
N SER A 271 21.89 -15.09 24.26
CA SER A 271 20.72 -15.98 24.25
C SER A 271 19.45 -15.28 24.75
N ASP A 272 19.57 -14.50 25.82
CA ASP A 272 18.44 -13.78 26.43
C ASP A 272 18.00 -12.64 25.49
N LEU A 273 18.93 -11.96 24.82
CA LEU A 273 18.62 -10.95 23.80
C LEU A 273 17.85 -11.53 22.62
N LYS A 274 18.27 -12.70 22.11
CA LYS A 274 17.58 -13.39 21.02
C LYS A 274 16.16 -13.81 21.42
N GLU A 275 15.99 -14.26 22.65
CA GLU A 275 14.67 -14.62 23.18
C GLU A 275 13.76 -13.41 23.33
N ILE A 276 14.27 -12.29 23.85
CA ILE A 276 13.54 -11.01 23.90
C ILE A 276 13.14 -10.59 22.49
N TYR A 277 14.08 -10.57 21.55
CA TYR A 277 13.81 -10.18 20.16
C TYR A 277 12.73 -11.05 19.51
N LYS A 278 12.79 -12.37 19.71
CA LYS A 278 11.75 -13.29 19.23
C LYS A 278 10.38 -12.93 19.81
N LYS A 279 10.29 -12.70 21.13
CA LYS A 279 9.02 -12.30 21.77
C LYS A 279 8.51 -10.95 21.29
N LEU A 280 9.39 -9.99 21.00
CA LEU A 280 8.98 -8.71 20.44
C LEU A 280 8.31 -8.90 19.07
N ARG A 281 8.82 -9.77 18.21
CA ARG A 281 8.18 -10.11 16.91
C ARG A 281 6.89 -10.91 17.07
N GLU A 282 6.75 -11.69 18.13
CA GLU A 282 5.51 -12.41 18.43
C GLU A 282 4.41 -11.43 18.88
N ILE A 283 4.75 -10.44 19.70
CA ILE A 283 3.79 -9.52 20.33
C ILE A 283 3.47 -8.30 19.46
N TYR A 284 4.48 -7.75 18.77
CA TYR A 284 4.39 -6.45 18.13
C TYR A 284 4.63 -6.49 16.63
N ASN A 285 3.91 -5.62 15.91
CA ASN A 285 4.21 -5.20 14.55
C ASN A 285 5.39 -4.22 14.60
N LEU A 286 6.61 -4.74 14.58
CA LEU A 286 7.80 -3.90 14.69
C LEU A 286 7.92 -2.93 13.50
N PHE A 287 8.41 -1.73 13.78
CA PHE A 287 8.97 -0.89 12.73
C PHE A 287 10.20 -1.56 12.14
N ASN A 288 10.49 -1.21 10.90
CA ASN A 288 11.56 -1.75 10.08
C ASN A 288 12.94 -1.66 10.74
N TYR A 289 13.18 -0.53 11.41
CA TYR A 289 14.41 -0.26 12.15
C TYR A 289 14.42 -0.97 13.52
N GLN A 290 13.27 -1.40 14.03
CA GLN A 290 13.13 -2.17 15.26
C GLN A 290 13.23 -3.68 15.03
N ASP A 291 12.89 -4.17 13.83
CA ASP A 291 13.08 -5.58 13.41
C ASP A 291 14.57 -5.85 13.07
N ASP A 292 15.43 -5.47 14.00
CA ASP A 292 16.88 -5.65 13.99
C ASP A 292 17.37 -5.88 15.43
N ILE A 293 18.04 -7.02 15.67
CA ILE A 293 18.50 -7.39 17.01
C ILE A 293 19.56 -6.42 17.56
N GLY A 294 20.33 -5.77 16.69
CA GLY A 294 21.27 -4.70 17.02
C GLY A 294 20.55 -3.45 17.52
N TYR A 295 19.42 -3.07 16.93
CA TYR A 295 18.57 -2.01 17.46
C TYR A 295 18.04 -2.35 18.86
N VAL A 296 17.52 -3.56 19.05
CA VAL A 296 17.05 -4.02 20.37
C VAL A 296 18.18 -3.94 21.41
N ARG A 297 19.40 -4.38 21.04
CA ARG A 297 20.58 -4.26 21.91
C ARG A 297 20.88 -2.81 22.26
N TYR A 298 20.87 -1.92 21.27
CA TYR A 298 21.10 -0.48 21.45
C TYR A 298 20.07 0.12 22.42
N MET A 299 18.79 -0.22 22.30
CA MET A 299 17.77 0.30 23.21
C MET A 299 18.03 -0.07 24.68
N PHE A 300 18.53 -1.27 24.97
CA PHE A 300 18.94 -1.64 26.34
C PHE A 300 20.18 -0.91 26.85
N THR A 301 20.93 -0.18 26.00
CA THR A 301 22.00 0.71 26.44
C THR A 301 21.48 2.07 26.89
N LEU A 302 20.34 2.50 26.33
CA LEU A 302 19.65 3.75 26.67
C LEU A 302 18.81 3.62 27.93
N TYR A 303 18.14 2.48 28.11
CA TYR A 303 17.27 2.20 29.24
C TYR A 303 17.98 1.28 30.23
N LYS A 304 18.60 1.88 31.26
CA LYS A 304 19.20 1.17 32.40
C LYS A 304 18.18 0.98 33.52
#